data_AF-A0A3Q2Y6I8-F1
#
_entry.id   AF-A0A3Q2Y6I8-F1
#
_cell.length_a   1.000
_cell.length_b   1.000
_cell.length_c   1.000
_cell.angle_alpha   90.00
_cell.angle_beta   90.00
_cell.angle_gamma   90.00
#
_symmetry.space_group_name_H-M   'P 1'
#
loop_
_entity.id
_entity.type
_entity.pdbx_description
1 polymer ?
#
loop_
_entity_poly.entity_id
_entity_poly.type
_entity_poly.pdbx_seq_one_letter_code
_entity_poly.pdbx_strand_id
1 'polypeptide(L)'
;MAHQWVSSGETLLSATAQDLEKVPMRARARKSAELDYLWVTRWLDDIGLPQYKDQFNEGRVDGQMLQYLTVNDLLALKVTSQLHHLSIKCAIHVLHVNQFNPYCLKRRPGTENQCSPREVVQWSNHRVMEWLRSVDLAEYAPNLRGSGVHGGLIMLEPRFNSDSLAMLLNIPPQKTLLRRHLATNFSNLVGAQAQQEKREYTEAVNSTPLKAEKKKQINSHFIINHYCLCMHACVLQMGITRGTMLQIEALSERINNMTVSNSTLWNFYTGKNPSRHKEGGGGS
;
A
#
# COMPACT_ATOMS: atom_id res chain seq x y z
N MET A 1 24.87 -0.54 38.11
CA MET A 1 24.21 -1.52 39.00
C MET A 1 22.71 -1.43 38.76
N ALA A 2 22.06 -2.59 38.72
CA ALA A 2 20.67 -2.77 38.28
C ALA A 2 19.66 -2.15 39.25
N HIS A 3 18.55 -1.61 38.73
CA HIS A 3 17.30 -1.57 39.48
C HIS A 3 16.18 -2.21 38.65
N GLN A 4 15.95 -3.45 39.04
CA GLN A 4 14.88 -4.37 38.74
C GLN A 4 13.55 -3.85 39.30
N TRP A 5 12.60 -3.46 38.44
CA TRP A 5 11.18 -3.33 38.81
C TRP A 5 10.31 -3.64 37.58
N VAL A 6 9.86 -4.90 37.48
CA VAL A 6 8.44 -5.29 37.60
C VAL A 6 8.44 -6.75 38.06
N SER A 7 8.14 -6.94 39.35
CA SER A 7 7.95 -8.23 40.00
C SER A 7 6.59 -8.15 40.69
N SER A 8 5.61 -8.90 40.17
CA SER A 8 4.19 -8.99 40.56
C SER A 8 3.21 -8.17 39.71
N GLY A 9 2.04 -8.78 39.46
CA GLY A 9 0.97 -8.31 38.56
C GLY A 9 0.18 -7.10 39.07
N GLU A 10 0.58 -6.49 40.19
CA GLU A 10 -0.10 -5.31 40.75
C GLU A 10 0.27 -4.00 40.04
N THR A 11 1.42 -3.91 39.37
CA THR A 11 1.84 -2.70 38.63
C THR A 11 0.94 -2.39 37.41
N LEU A 12 0.12 -3.36 36.98
CA LEU A 12 -0.89 -3.16 35.92
C LEU A 12 -2.13 -2.40 36.40
N LEU A 13 -2.40 -2.37 37.70
CA LEU A 13 -3.61 -1.78 38.25
C LEU A 13 -3.47 -0.27 38.54
N SER A 14 -2.25 0.27 38.49
CA SER A 14 -1.98 1.70 38.73
C SER A 14 -1.55 2.49 37.48
N ALA A 15 -1.65 1.89 36.28
CA ALA A 15 -1.32 2.58 35.04
C ALA A 15 -2.32 3.71 34.78
N THR A 16 -1.83 4.95 34.69
CA THR A 16 -2.66 6.10 34.32
C THR A 16 -3.08 6.01 32.86
N ALA A 17 -4.20 6.66 32.48
CA ALA A 17 -4.75 6.59 31.12
C ALA A 17 -3.75 7.00 30.01
N GLN A 18 -2.72 7.78 30.34
CA GLN A 18 -1.61 8.14 29.44
C GLN A 18 -0.62 7.00 29.15
N ASP A 19 -0.50 6.00 30.03
CA ASP A 19 0.35 4.82 29.80
C ASP A 19 -0.34 3.76 28.93
N LEU A 20 -1.67 3.76 28.90
CA LEU A 20 -2.51 2.89 28.06
C LEU A 20 -2.58 3.35 26.59
N GLU A 21 -2.39 4.64 26.30
CA GLU A 21 -2.39 5.17 24.92
C GLU A 21 -1.18 4.70 24.07
N LYS A 22 -0.08 4.26 24.71
CA LYS A 22 1.13 3.74 24.00
C LYS A 22 1.07 2.24 23.69
N VAL A 23 0.04 1.54 24.15
CA VAL A 23 -0.15 0.09 24.00
C VAL A 23 -0.30 -0.35 22.53
N PRO A 24 -0.98 0.38 21.61
CA PRO A 24 -1.12 -0.04 20.21
C PRO A 24 0.19 -0.05 19.43
N MET A 25 1.06 0.96 19.63
CA MET A 25 2.38 1.00 18.97
C MET A 25 3.30 -0.12 19.47
N ARG A 26 3.32 -0.39 20.79
CA ARG A 26 4.10 -1.50 21.36
C ARG A 26 3.59 -2.86 20.90
N ALA A 27 2.28 -3.07 20.83
CA ALA A 27 1.71 -4.32 20.35
C ALA A 27 2.00 -4.55 18.85
N ARG A 28 2.00 -3.49 18.03
CA ARG A 28 2.34 -3.58 16.59
C ARG A 28 3.83 -3.82 16.36
N ALA A 29 4.70 -3.13 17.10
CA ALA A 29 6.13 -3.38 17.09
C ALA A 29 6.47 -4.83 17.49
N ARG A 30 5.70 -5.42 18.43
CA ARG A 30 5.83 -6.84 18.78
C ARG A 30 5.39 -7.78 17.66
N LYS A 31 4.26 -7.51 16.99
CA LYS A 31 3.77 -8.37 15.88
C LYS A 31 4.62 -8.28 14.62
N SER A 32 5.12 -7.10 14.24
CA SER A 32 6.03 -6.98 13.09
C SER A 32 7.38 -7.65 13.37
N ALA A 33 7.82 -7.72 14.62
CA ALA A 33 9.01 -8.47 15.04
C ALA A 33 8.85 -10.00 14.99
N GLU A 34 7.62 -10.52 14.90
CA GLU A 34 7.37 -11.96 14.68
C GLU A 34 7.55 -12.38 13.22
N LEU A 35 7.58 -11.42 12.28
CA LEU A 35 7.77 -11.68 10.86
C LEU A 35 9.27 -11.66 10.54
N ASP A 36 9.92 -12.82 10.60
CA ASP A 36 11.34 -12.94 10.26
C ASP A 36 11.62 -12.74 8.76
N TYR A 37 12.90 -12.65 8.39
CA TYR A 37 13.31 -12.47 7.00
C TYR A 37 12.90 -13.64 6.08
N LEU A 38 12.75 -14.85 6.62
CA LEU A 38 12.25 -16.01 5.87
C LEU A 38 10.76 -15.88 5.57
N TRP A 39 9.98 -15.32 6.48
CA TRP A 39 8.59 -14.96 6.23
C TRP A 39 8.51 -13.88 5.15
N VAL A 40 9.33 -12.83 5.23
CA VAL A 40 9.35 -11.75 4.22
C VAL A 40 9.69 -12.28 2.83
N THR A 41 10.65 -13.19 2.71
CA THR A 41 10.98 -13.81 1.42
C THR A 41 9.83 -14.64 0.85
N ARG A 42 9.04 -15.33 1.68
CA ARG A 42 7.81 -16.02 1.23
C ARG A 42 6.70 -15.03 0.88
N TRP A 43 6.57 -13.95 1.63
CA TRP A 43 5.62 -12.87 1.38
C TRP A 43 5.85 -12.20 0.02
N LEU A 44 7.10 -12.14 -0.46
CA LEU A 44 7.39 -11.69 -1.83
C LEU A 44 6.71 -12.55 -2.91
N ASP A 45 6.50 -13.86 -2.70
CA ASP A 45 5.67 -14.66 -3.62
C ASP A 45 4.21 -14.21 -3.57
N ASP A 46 3.69 -13.96 -2.37
CA ASP A 46 2.29 -13.59 -2.17
C ASP A 46 1.93 -12.26 -2.82
N ILE A 47 2.86 -11.32 -2.90
CA ILE A 47 2.64 -10.02 -3.57
C ILE A 47 3.04 -10.03 -5.05
N GLY A 48 3.55 -11.17 -5.55
CA GLY A 48 3.90 -11.34 -6.96
C GLY A 48 5.26 -10.77 -7.35
N LEU A 49 6.22 -10.72 -6.42
CA LEU A 49 7.59 -10.23 -6.62
C LEU A 49 8.68 -11.25 -6.24
N PRO A 50 8.59 -12.53 -6.67
CA PRO A 50 9.56 -13.57 -6.30
C PRO A 50 10.99 -13.27 -6.76
N GLN A 51 11.17 -12.44 -7.79
CA GLN A 51 12.49 -12.08 -8.34
C GLN A 51 13.39 -11.30 -7.38
N TYR A 52 12.84 -10.75 -6.28
CA TYR A 52 13.62 -9.98 -5.29
C TYR A 52 13.99 -10.79 -4.05
N LYS A 53 13.63 -12.09 -4.01
CA LYS A 53 13.85 -12.96 -2.85
C LYS A 53 15.31 -13.00 -2.41
N ASP A 54 16.22 -13.19 -3.34
CA ASP A 54 17.65 -13.34 -3.01
C ASP A 54 18.18 -12.06 -2.35
N GLN A 55 17.83 -10.89 -2.89
CA GLN A 55 18.28 -9.60 -2.34
C GLN A 55 17.66 -9.31 -0.97
N PHE A 56 16.37 -9.60 -0.78
CA PHE A 56 15.72 -9.43 0.53
C PHE A 56 16.25 -10.43 1.56
N ASN A 57 16.54 -11.67 1.14
CA ASN A 57 17.14 -12.70 1.98
C ASN A 57 18.57 -12.32 2.41
N GLU A 58 19.42 -11.92 1.46
CA GLU A 58 20.78 -11.45 1.70
C GLU A 58 20.80 -10.23 2.63
N GLY A 59 19.90 -9.27 2.38
CA GLY A 59 19.72 -8.08 3.21
C GLY A 59 19.04 -8.32 4.56
N ARG A 60 18.64 -9.57 4.86
CA ARG A 60 17.93 -9.96 6.09
C ARG A 60 16.71 -9.08 6.40
N VAL A 61 15.99 -8.67 5.35
CA VAL A 61 14.84 -7.78 5.49
C VAL A 61 13.72 -8.50 6.23
N ASP A 62 13.42 -8.06 7.46
CA ASP A 62 12.36 -8.59 8.31
C ASP A 62 11.13 -7.65 8.36
N GLY A 63 10.08 -8.05 9.08
CA GLY A 63 8.86 -7.26 9.20
C GLY A 63 9.04 -5.92 9.92
N GLN A 64 10.04 -5.79 10.80
CA GLN A 64 10.37 -4.50 11.42
C GLN A 64 11.05 -3.56 10.43
N MET A 65 11.83 -4.09 9.49
CA MET A 65 12.43 -3.29 8.43
C MET A 65 11.41 -2.88 7.38
N LEU A 66 10.43 -3.73 7.04
CA LEU A 66 9.41 -3.44 6.03
C LEU A 66 8.70 -2.09 6.25
N GLN A 67 8.38 -1.77 7.51
CA GLN A 67 7.70 -0.51 7.90
C GLN A 67 8.58 0.75 7.75
N TYR A 68 9.89 0.60 7.52
CA TYR A 68 10.85 1.69 7.43
C TYR A 68 11.61 1.75 6.09
N LEU A 69 11.29 0.86 5.15
CA LEU A 69 11.94 0.87 3.83
C LEU A 69 11.75 2.22 3.14
N THR A 70 12.87 2.77 2.66
CA THR A 70 12.92 3.97 1.83
C THR A 70 13.09 3.60 0.36
N VAL A 71 12.96 4.58 -0.54
CA VAL A 71 13.29 4.40 -1.97
C VAL A 71 14.73 3.90 -2.14
N ASN A 72 15.67 4.46 -1.37
CA ASN A 72 17.08 4.12 -1.46
C ASN A 72 17.31 2.66 -1.04
N ASP A 73 16.62 2.20 -0.01
CA ASP A 73 16.68 0.80 0.42
C ASP A 73 16.13 -0.13 -0.67
N LEU A 74 15.00 0.23 -1.29
CA LEU A 74 14.43 -0.53 -2.40
C LEU A 74 15.38 -0.57 -3.61
N LEU A 75 16.07 0.53 -3.91
CA LEU A 75 17.08 0.59 -4.96
C LEU A 75 18.30 -0.29 -4.62
N ALA A 76 18.77 -0.27 -3.36
CA ALA A 76 19.84 -1.15 -2.89
C ALA A 76 19.45 -2.64 -2.96
N LEU A 77 18.16 -2.95 -2.71
CA LEU A 77 17.56 -4.27 -2.90
C LEU A 77 17.25 -4.59 -4.38
N LYS A 78 17.75 -3.78 -5.32
CA LYS A 78 17.59 -3.92 -6.78
C LYS A 78 16.14 -3.83 -7.28
N VAL A 79 15.23 -3.29 -6.48
CA VAL A 79 13.88 -2.94 -6.91
C VAL A 79 13.95 -1.58 -7.60
N THR A 80 14.06 -1.57 -8.93
CA THR A 80 14.17 -0.33 -9.72
C THR A 80 12.89 0.10 -10.42
N SER A 81 11.88 -0.78 -10.45
CA SER A 81 10.60 -0.52 -11.11
C SER A 81 9.71 0.34 -10.22
N GLN A 82 9.20 1.45 -10.76
CA GLN A 82 8.25 2.31 -10.05
C GLN A 82 6.97 1.54 -9.68
N LEU A 83 6.47 0.68 -10.58
CA LEU A 83 5.32 -0.18 -10.29
C LEU A 83 5.61 -1.12 -9.11
N HIS A 84 6.82 -1.65 -9.01
CA HIS A 84 7.18 -2.54 -7.90
C HIS A 84 7.34 -1.78 -6.58
N HIS A 85 7.78 -0.51 -6.60
CA HIS A 85 7.75 0.34 -5.41
C HIS A 85 6.32 0.54 -4.92
N LEU A 86 5.39 0.88 -5.82
CA LEU A 86 3.97 1.03 -5.48
C LEU A 86 3.37 -0.28 -4.99
N SER A 87 3.71 -1.41 -5.62
CA SER A 87 3.30 -2.74 -5.17
C SER A 87 3.74 -3.03 -3.74
N ILE A 88 5.04 -2.87 -3.43
CA ILE A 88 5.57 -3.10 -2.08
C ILE A 88 4.91 -2.14 -1.07
N LYS A 89 4.75 -0.86 -1.43
CA LYS A 89 4.03 0.14 -0.64
C LYS A 89 2.61 -0.29 -0.29
N CYS A 90 1.82 -0.68 -1.29
CA CYS A 90 0.44 -1.15 -1.08
C CYS A 90 0.42 -2.41 -0.21
N ALA A 91 1.34 -3.34 -0.42
CA ALA A 91 1.40 -4.58 0.36
C ALA A 91 1.77 -4.35 1.84
N ILE A 92 2.74 -3.46 2.12
CA ILE A 92 3.07 -3.04 3.49
C ILE A 92 1.86 -2.37 4.14
N HIS A 93 1.11 -1.55 3.39
CA HIS A 93 -0.13 -0.97 3.89
C HIS A 93 -1.16 -2.05 4.27
N VAL A 94 -1.34 -3.08 3.44
CA VAL A 94 -2.20 -4.23 3.76
C VAL A 94 -1.74 -4.95 5.04
N LEU A 95 -0.44 -5.18 5.23
CA LEU A 95 0.08 -5.73 6.48
C LEU A 95 -0.27 -4.83 7.67
N HIS A 96 -0.09 -3.52 7.51
CA HIS A 96 -0.31 -2.56 8.56
C HIS A 96 -1.76 -2.55 9.07
N VAL A 97 -2.74 -2.44 8.17
CA VAL A 97 -4.17 -2.44 8.54
C VAL A 97 -4.63 -3.78 9.12
N ASN A 98 -3.91 -4.87 8.80
CA ASN A 98 -4.12 -6.19 9.36
C ASN A 98 -3.21 -6.49 10.57
N GLN A 99 -2.63 -5.46 11.19
CA GLN A 99 -1.79 -5.56 12.39
C GLN A 99 -0.61 -6.54 12.24
N PHE A 100 -0.01 -6.61 11.05
CA PHE A 100 1.08 -7.53 10.71
C PHE A 100 0.74 -9.01 10.97
N ASN A 101 -0.54 -9.39 10.87
CA ASN A 101 -0.92 -10.80 10.92
C ASN A 101 -0.27 -11.56 9.74
N PRO A 102 0.56 -12.60 10.00
CA PRO A 102 1.26 -13.35 8.96
C PRO A 102 0.34 -14.07 7.96
N TYR A 103 -0.95 -14.22 8.31
CA TYR A 103 -1.96 -14.91 7.51
C TYR A 103 -3.02 -13.97 6.91
N CYS A 104 -2.73 -12.66 6.82
CA CYS A 104 -3.71 -11.70 6.31
C CYS A 104 -3.99 -11.86 4.81
N LEU A 105 -3.01 -12.29 4.01
CA LEU A 105 -3.16 -12.48 2.57
C LEU A 105 -3.87 -13.80 2.24
N LYS A 106 -4.81 -13.75 1.29
CA LYS A 106 -5.62 -14.88 0.85
C LYS A 106 -5.12 -15.44 -0.46
N ARG A 107 -4.85 -16.75 -0.49
CA ARG A 107 -4.51 -17.52 -1.70
C ARG A 107 -5.72 -18.22 -2.33
N ARG A 108 -6.71 -18.60 -1.52
CA ARG A 108 -7.91 -19.35 -1.93
C ARG A 108 -9.16 -18.47 -1.86
N PRO A 109 -10.22 -18.79 -2.64
CA PRO A 109 -11.54 -18.18 -2.45
C PRO A 109 -12.02 -18.33 -1.00
N GLY A 110 -12.76 -17.34 -0.51
CA GLY A 110 -13.54 -17.49 0.72
C GLY A 110 -14.74 -18.42 0.50
N THR A 111 -15.46 -18.73 1.58
CA THR A 111 -16.70 -19.52 1.54
C THR A 111 -17.91 -18.72 1.06
N GLU A 112 -17.80 -17.40 0.99
CA GLU A 112 -18.88 -16.51 0.58
C GLU A 112 -18.85 -16.30 -0.95
N ASN A 113 -20.02 -16.45 -1.59
CA ASN A 113 -20.19 -16.36 -3.05
C ASN A 113 -19.99 -14.94 -3.61
N GLN A 114 -19.76 -13.92 -2.77
CA GLN A 114 -19.51 -12.55 -3.18
C GLN A 114 -18.20 -12.06 -2.58
N CYS A 115 -17.26 -11.64 -3.43
CA CYS A 115 -15.99 -11.07 -2.98
C CYS A 115 -16.20 -9.60 -2.64
N SER A 116 -16.18 -9.26 -1.35
CA SER A 116 -16.28 -7.86 -0.93
C SER A 116 -14.98 -7.09 -1.23
N PRO A 117 -15.01 -5.76 -1.43
CA PRO A 117 -13.79 -4.95 -1.60
C PRO A 117 -12.75 -5.16 -0.47
N ARG A 118 -13.24 -5.41 0.75
CA ARG A 118 -12.43 -5.73 1.94
C ARG A 118 -11.70 -7.07 1.81
N GLU A 119 -12.26 -8.05 1.13
CA GLU A 119 -11.56 -9.30 0.85
C GLU A 119 -10.58 -9.13 -0.31
N VAL A 120 -10.95 -8.37 -1.35
CA VAL A 120 -10.10 -8.14 -2.52
C VAL A 120 -8.78 -7.50 -2.13
N VAL A 121 -8.76 -6.53 -1.21
CA VAL A 121 -7.51 -5.88 -0.75
C VAL A 121 -6.49 -6.89 -0.16
N GLN A 122 -6.97 -8.01 0.38
CA GLN A 122 -6.15 -9.07 0.96
C GLN A 122 -5.75 -10.15 -0.04
N TRP A 123 -6.10 -10.04 -1.32
CA TRP A 123 -5.73 -11.05 -2.30
C TRP A 123 -4.23 -11.09 -2.55
N SER A 124 -3.66 -12.29 -2.46
CA SER A 124 -2.34 -12.58 -3.02
C SER A 124 -2.36 -12.49 -4.55
N ASN A 125 -1.19 -12.35 -5.17
CA ASN A 125 -0.97 -12.49 -6.60
C ASN A 125 -1.58 -13.80 -7.15
N HIS A 126 -1.42 -14.89 -6.42
CA HIS A 126 -2.02 -16.17 -6.79
C HIS A 126 -3.54 -16.10 -6.84
N ARG A 127 -4.18 -15.46 -5.85
CA ARG A 127 -5.64 -15.29 -5.84
C ARG A 127 -6.13 -14.41 -6.99
N VAL A 128 -5.38 -13.37 -7.38
CA VAL A 128 -5.67 -12.57 -8.58
C VAL A 128 -5.59 -13.42 -9.85
N MET A 129 -4.60 -14.31 -9.97
CA MET A 129 -4.51 -15.26 -11.08
C MET A 129 -5.69 -16.24 -11.10
N GLU A 130 -6.15 -16.73 -9.96
CA GLU A 130 -7.37 -17.55 -9.87
C GLU A 130 -8.63 -16.77 -10.29
N TRP A 131 -8.73 -15.50 -9.89
CA TRP A 131 -9.83 -14.65 -10.35
C TRP A 131 -9.84 -14.49 -11.87
N LEU A 132 -8.68 -14.25 -12.51
CA LEU A 132 -8.59 -14.21 -13.97
C LEU A 132 -9.11 -15.48 -14.64
N ARG A 133 -8.85 -16.66 -14.06
CA ARG A 133 -9.40 -17.92 -14.57
C ARG A 133 -10.92 -17.97 -14.44
N SER A 134 -11.49 -17.46 -13.34
CA SER A 134 -12.94 -17.43 -13.13
C SER A 134 -13.70 -16.46 -14.04
N VAL A 135 -13.00 -15.52 -14.69
CA VAL A 135 -13.58 -14.56 -15.63
C VAL A 135 -13.12 -14.83 -17.08
N ASP A 136 -12.80 -16.08 -17.40
CA ASP A 136 -12.43 -16.54 -18.75
C ASP A 136 -11.15 -15.89 -19.34
N LEU A 137 -10.20 -15.50 -18.47
CA LEU A 137 -8.90 -14.94 -18.85
C LEU A 137 -7.72 -15.83 -18.40
N ALA A 138 -7.95 -17.14 -18.30
CA ALA A 138 -6.98 -18.11 -17.79
C ALA A 138 -5.64 -18.10 -18.55
N GLU A 139 -5.66 -17.92 -19.87
CA GLU A 139 -4.46 -17.90 -20.72
C GLU A 139 -3.51 -16.72 -20.41
N TYR A 140 -4.03 -15.62 -19.86
CA TYR A 140 -3.23 -14.43 -19.53
C TYR A 140 -2.73 -14.44 -18.08
N ALA A 141 -3.33 -15.24 -17.20
CA ALA A 141 -3.01 -15.27 -15.77
C ALA A 141 -1.50 -15.50 -15.47
N PRO A 142 -0.77 -16.39 -16.16
CA PRO A 142 0.66 -16.59 -15.93
C PRO A 142 1.51 -15.33 -16.11
N ASN A 143 1.06 -14.35 -16.90
CA ASN A 143 1.77 -13.10 -17.14
C ASN A 143 1.86 -12.21 -15.88
N LEU A 144 1.06 -12.47 -14.85
CA LEU A 144 1.12 -11.75 -13.59
C LEU A 144 2.25 -12.21 -12.66
N ARG A 145 2.97 -13.30 -12.98
CA ARG A 145 4.14 -13.72 -12.20
C ARG A 145 5.25 -12.67 -12.30
N GLY A 146 5.76 -12.21 -11.17
CA GLY A 146 6.81 -11.18 -11.13
C GLY A 146 6.33 -9.76 -11.47
N SER A 147 5.03 -9.55 -11.67
CA SER A 147 4.45 -8.24 -12.00
C SER A 147 4.21 -7.32 -10.79
N GLY A 148 4.20 -7.88 -9.58
CA GLY A 148 3.78 -7.18 -8.37
C GLY A 148 2.27 -6.96 -8.22
N VAL A 149 1.43 -7.51 -9.11
CA VAL A 149 -0.03 -7.36 -9.01
C VAL A 149 -0.57 -8.24 -7.90
N HIS A 150 -1.25 -7.61 -6.93
CA HIS A 150 -1.98 -8.25 -5.84
C HIS A 150 -3.15 -7.35 -5.45
N GLY A 151 -4.01 -7.83 -4.54
CA GLY A 151 -5.22 -7.14 -4.10
C GLY A 151 -5.00 -5.72 -3.58
N GLY A 152 -3.98 -5.54 -2.75
CA GLY A 152 -3.55 -4.24 -2.24
C GLY A 152 -3.26 -3.23 -3.35
N LEU A 153 -2.47 -3.61 -4.36
CA LEU A 153 -2.19 -2.73 -5.50
C LEU A 153 -3.48 -2.40 -6.29
N ILE A 154 -4.33 -3.40 -6.54
CA ILE A 154 -5.60 -3.23 -7.28
C ILE A 154 -6.50 -2.22 -6.57
N MET A 155 -6.65 -2.34 -5.24
CA MET A 155 -7.59 -1.52 -4.47
C MET A 155 -7.01 -0.16 -4.07
N LEU A 156 -5.74 -0.09 -3.67
CA LEU A 156 -5.18 1.07 -2.96
C LEU A 156 -4.41 2.05 -3.84
N GLU A 157 -3.95 1.64 -5.04
CA GLU A 157 -3.23 2.53 -5.95
C GLU A 157 -4.22 3.18 -6.94
N PRO A 158 -4.48 4.51 -6.84
CA PRO A 158 -5.48 5.18 -7.67
C PRO A 158 -5.16 5.13 -9.17
N ARG A 159 -3.87 5.08 -9.52
CA ARG A 159 -3.42 4.99 -10.92
C ARG A 159 -3.52 3.58 -11.50
N PHE A 160 -3.75 2.56 -10.67
CA PHE A 160 -3.90 1.19 -11.12
C PHE A 160 -5.34 0.94 -11.57
N ASN A 161 -5.53 0.77 -12.87
CA ASN A 161 -6.83 0.60 -13.54
C ASN A 161 -6.83 -0.59 -14.51
N SER A 162 -7.96 -0.83 -15.17
CA SER A 162 -8.13 -1.92 -16.14
C SER A 162 -7.11 -1.87 -17.29
N ASP A 163 -6.71 -0.68 -17.74
CA ASP A 163 -5.70 -0.52 -18.79
C ASP A 163 -4.30 -0.90 -18.31
N SER A 164 -3.95 -0.51 -17.07
CA SER A 164 -2.70 -0.91 -16.42
C SER A 164 -2.63 -2.44 -16.29
N LEU A 165 -3.72 -3.07 -15.85
CA LEU A 165 -3.83 -4.52 -15.77
C LEU A 165 -3.73 -5.18 -17.15
N ALA A 166 -4.39 -4.63 -18.18
CA ALA A 166 -4.31 -5.15 -19.55
C ALA A 166 -2.88 -5.12 -20.10
N MET A 167 -2.11 -4.08 -19.80
CA MET A 167 -0.69 -4.01 -20.17
C MET A 167 0.13 -5.09 -19.47
N LEU A 168 -0.09 -5.32 -18.18
CA LEU A 168 0.61 -6.34 -17.40
C LEU A 168 0.24 -7.77 -17.82
N LEU A 169 -0.97 -7.96 -18.33
CA LEU A 169 -1.42 -9.21 -18.93
C LEU A 169 -0.92 -9.42 -20.36
N ASN A 170 -0.16 -8.48 -20.92
CA ASN A 170 0.27 -8.46 -22.32
C ASN A 170 -0.91 -8.53 -23.32
N ILE A 171 -2.06 -7.95 -22.97
CA ILE A 171 -3.20 -7.84 -23.88
C ILE A 171 -2.98 -6.60 -24.76
N PRO A 172 -2.79 -6.73 -26.09
CA PRO A 172 -2.52 -5.58 -26.95
C PRO A 172 -3.76 -4.65 -27.09
N PRO A 173 -3.58 -3.35 -27.36
CA PRO A 173 -4.68 -2.39 -27.57
C PRO A 173 -5.70 -2.81 -28.64
N GLN A 174 -5.26 -3.56 -29.64
CA GLN A 174 -6.08 -4.02 -30.77
C GLN A 174 -7.10 -5.10 -30.37
N LYS A 175 -6.90 -5.83 -29.26
CA LYS A 175 -7.87 -6.82 -28.75
C LYS A 175 -8.99 -6.12 -27.96
N THR A 176 -9.78 -5.29 -28.64
CA THR A 176 -10.78 -4.40 -28.02
C THR A 176 -11.88 -5.16 -27.26
N LEU A 177 -12.38 -6.28 -27.79
CA LEU A 177 -13.37 -7.12 -27.11
C LEU A 177 -12.84 -7.68 -25.78
N LEU A 178 -11.60 -8.16 -25.79
CA LEU A 178 -10.94 -8.71 -24.61
C LEU A 178 -10.67 -7.62 -23.56
N ARG A 179 -10.23 -6.44 -24.00
CA ARG A 179 -10.03 -5.27 -23.11
C ARG A 179 -11.33 -4.80 -22.49
N ARG A 180 -12.43 -4.78 -23.25
CA ARG A 180 -13.76 -4.47 -22.73
C ARG A 180 -14.20 -5.50 -21.70
N HIS A 181 -14.03 -6.80 -21.99
CA HIS A 181 -14.34 -7.87 -21.05
C HIS A 181 -13.55 -7.75 -19.74
N LEU A 182 -12.23 -7.49 -19.83
CA LEU A 182 -11.39 -7.23 -18.67
C LEU A 182 -11.85 -6.00 -17.89
N ALA A 183 -12.19 -4.89 -18.57
CA ALA A 183 -12.63 -3.66 -17.93
C ALA A 183 -13.96 -3.83 -17.17
N THR A 184 -14.92 -4.58 -17.73
CA THR A 184 -16.17 -4.92 -17.05
C THR A 184 -15.91 -5.76 -15.80
N ASN A 185 -15.12 -6.82 -15.92
CA ASN A 185 -14.80 -7.68 -14.78
C ASN A 185 -13.97 -6.96 -13.71
N PHE A 186 -13.03 -6.11 -14.11
CA PHE A 186 -12.27 -5.26 -13.19
C PHE A 186 -13.19 -4.31 -12.42
N SER A 187 -14.14 -3.66 -13.11
CA SER A 187 -15.12 -2.78 -12.46
C SER A 187 -15.99 -3.53 -11.45
N ASN A 188 -16.40 -4.75 -11.78
CA ASN A 188 -17.16 -5.62 -10.87
C ASN A 188 -16.31 -6.04 -9.65
N LEU A 189 -15.02 -6.30 -9.87
CA LEU A 189 -14.09 -6.70 -8.81
C LEU A 189 -13.85 -5.58 -7.79
N VAL A 190 -13.56 -4.36 -8.24
CA VAL A 190 -13.22 -3.24 -7.35
C VAL A 190 -14.46 -2.59 -6.74
N GLY A 191 -15.61 -2.71 -7.40
CA GLY A 191 -16.87 -2.10 -6.99
C GLY A 191 -17.02 -0.65 -7.44
N ALA A 192 -18.27 -0.16 -7.44
CA ALA A 192 -18.63 1.14 -8.00
C ALA A 192 -17.87 2.33 -7.36
N GLN A 193 -17.68 2.28 -6.04
CA GLN A 193 -17.02 3.35 -5.30
C GLN A 193 -15.52 3.45 -5.64
N ALA A 194 -14.76 2.36 -5.49
CA ALA A 194 -13.34 2.36 -5.83
C ALA A 194 -13.09 2.71 -7.30
N GLN A 195 -14.00 2.30 -8.19
CA GLN A 195 -13.95 2.67 -9.60
C GLN A 195 -14.18 4.17 -9.81
N GLN A 196 -15.10 4.79 -9.08
CA GLN A 196 -15.34 6.23 -9.14
C GLN A 196 -14.12 7.03 -8.67
N GLU A 197 -13.53 6.64 -7.54
CA GLU A 197 -12.33 7.30 -6.99
C GLU A 197 -11.14 7.23 -7.95
N LYS A 198 -10.94 6.08 -8.61
CA LYS A 198 -9.89 5.90 -9.63
C LYS A 198 -10.12 6.79 -10.87
N ARG A 199 -11.38 6.98 -11.28
CA ARG A 199 -11.74 7.88 -12.39
C ARG A 199 -11.45 9.34 -12.02
N GLU A 200 -11.95 9.79 -10.88
CA GLU A 200 -11.75 11.15 -10.38
C GLU A 200 -10.26 11.49 -10.26
N TYR A 201 -9.45 10.55 -9.77
CA TYR A 201 -7.99 10.72 -9.73
C TYR A 201 -7.38 10.88 -11.13
N THR A 202 -7.79 10.04 -12.09
CA THR A 202 -7.24 10.06 -13.45
C THR A 202 -7.59 11.37 -14.16
N GLU A 203 -8.82 11.85 -13.98
CA GLU A 203 -9.34 13.11 -14.52
C GLU A 203 -8.65 14.33 -13.88
N ALA A 204 -8.41 14.30 -12.57
CA ALA A 204 -7.75 15.41 -11.87
C ALA A 204 -6.28 15.59 -12.23
N VAL A 205 -5.56 14.51 -12.56
CA VAL A 205 -4.09 14.53 -12.69
C VAL A 205 -3.62 14.49 -14.16
N ASN A 206 -4.52 14.45 -15.17
CA ASN A 206 -4.16 14.20 -16.58
C ASN A 206 -3.14 13.04 -16.70
N SER A 207 -3.27 12.03 -15.83
CA SER A 207 -2.19 11.10 -15.53
C SER A 207 -2.10 9.99 -16.57
N THR A 208 -0.86 9.65 -16.94
CA THR A 208 -0.60 8.47 -17.78
C THR A 208 -0.77 7.17 -16.97
N PRO A 209 -1.33 6.10 -17.58
CA PRO A 209 -1.48 4.79 -16.92
C PRO A 209 -0.13 4.22 -16.44
N LEU A 210 -0.15 3.44 -15.35
CA LEU A 210 1.05 2.77 -14.82
C LEU A 210 1.57 1.72 -15.82
N LYS A 211 2.80 1.90 -16.31
CA LYS A 211 3.46 0.96 -17.24
C LYS A 211 4.46 0.07 -16.51
N ALA A 212 4.59 -1.18 -16.95
CA ALA A 212 5.74 -2.02 -16.63
C ALA A 212 6.90 -1.64 -17.55
N GLU A 213 7.77 -0.72 -17.13
CA GLU A 213 8.98 -0.41 -17.91
C GLU A 213 10.11 -1.38 -17.58
N LYS A 214 10.69 -2.02 -18.61
CA LYS A 214 12.02 -2.62 -18.53
C LYS A 214 13.06 -1.49 -18.55
N LYS A 215 13.78 -1.34 -17.43
CA LYS A 215 14.97 -0.47 -17.24
C LYS A 215 14.88 0.91 -17.92
N LYS A 216 14.38 1.90 -17.18
CA LYS A 216 14.79 3.29 -17.36
C LYS A 216 15.12 3.91 -16.01
N GLN A 217 16.15 4.76 -16.02
CA GLN A 217 16.67 5.48 -14.87
C GLN A 217 15.63 6.50 -14.39
N ILE A 218 15.31 6.44 -13.10
CA ILE A 218 14.27 7.26 -12.48
C ILE A 218 14.71 8.72 -12.48
N ASN A 219 13.94 9.61 -13.12
CA ASN A 219 14.06 11.06 -12.95
C ASN A 219 13.26 11.48 -11.70
N SER A 220 13.95 12.13 -10.76
CA SER A 220 13.54 12.44 -9.38
C SER A 220 12.37 13.43 -9.22
N HIS A 221 11.63 13.78 -10.26
CA HIS A 221 10.72 14.95 -10.26
C HIS A 221 9.23 14.64 -10.46
N PHE A 222 8.82 13.37 -10.46
CA PHE A 222 7.45 13.02 -10.80
C PHE A 222 6.92 11.97 -9.82
N ILE A 223 6.41 12.41 -8.66
CA ILE A 223 5.20 11.93 -7.93
C ILE A 223 5.02 12.85 -6.72
N ILE A 224 4.09 13.81 -6.77
CA ILE A 224 3.72 14.64 -5.61
C ILE A 224 2.18 14.77 -5.52
N ASN A 225 1.68 14.55 -4.29
CA ASN A 225 0.40 14.98 -3.69
C ASN A 225 -0.93 14.62 -4.38
N HIS A 226 -1.53 13.50 -4.00
CA HIS A 226 -2.97 13.39 -3.66
C HIS A 226 -3.34 12.02 -3.04
N TYR A 227 -2.46 11.45 -2.20
CA TYR A 227 -2.66 10.14 -1.55
C TYR A 227 -3.71 10.12 -0.42
N CYS A 228 -4.25 11.27 -0.01
CA CYS A 228 -5.05 11.39 1.21
C CYS A 228 -6.56 11.06 1.02
N LEU A 229 -7.12 11.22 -0.19
CA LEU A 229 -8.58 11.12 -0.40
C LEU A 229 -9.07 9.68 -0.66
N CYS A 230 -8.41 8.92 -1.55
CA CYS A 230 -8.80 7.54 -1.88
C CYS A 230 -8.60 6.58 -0.68
N MET A 231 -7.56 6.84 0.14
CA MET A 231 -7.33 6.11 1.38
C MET A 231 -8.45 6.31 2.40
N HIS A 232 -8.96 7.54 2.56
CA HIS A 232 -10.00 7.84 3.55
C HIS A 232 -11.31 7.09 3.26
N ALA A 233 -11.72 7.05 1.99
CA ALA A 233 -12.98 6.45 1.57
C ALA A 233 -12.93 4.91 1.60
N CYS A 234 -11.82 4.29 1.19
CA CYS A 234 -11.63 2.84 1.32
C CYS A 234 -11.49 2.39 2.79
N VAL A 235 -10.85 3.19 3.65
CA VAL A 235 -10.68 2.91 5.10
C VAL A 235 -12.00 3.03 5.87
N LEU A 236 -12.87 3.99 5.52
CA LEU A 236 -14.22 4.11 6.09
C LEU A 236 -15.08 2.87 5.84
N GLN A 237 -14.91 2.21 4.68
CA GLN A 237 -15.62 0.97 4.34
C GLN A 237 -15.06 -0.26 5.06
N MET A 238 -13.83 -0.22 5.58
CA MET A 238 -13.19 -1.32 6.31
C MET A 238 -13.49 -1.33 7.82
N GLY A 239 -14.31 -0.41 8.34
CA GLY A 239 -14.70 -0.37 9.77
C GLY A 239 -13.54 -0.07 10.72
N ILE A 240 -12.53 0.66 10.24
CA ILE A 240 -11.32 0.98 11.00
C ILE A 240 -11.60 2.08 12.03
N THR A 241 -11.24 1.86 13.29
CA THR A 241 -11.42 2.82 14.38
C THR A 241 -10.62 4.11 14.17
N ARG A 242 -11.13 5.26 14.64
CA ARG A 242 -10.52 6.60 14.50
C ARG A 242 -9.05 6.67 14.94
N GLY A 243 -8.66 5.91 15.97
CA GLY A 243 -7.27 5.80 16.42
C GLY A 243 -6.35 5.02 15.46
N THR A 244 -6.88 4.05 14.72
CA THR A 244 -6.15 3.31 13.69
C THR A 244 -5.98 4.14 12.42
N MET A 245 -6.95 5.02 12.12
CA MET A 245 -6.93 5.97 11.00
C MET A 245 -5.81 7.02 11.15
N LEU A 246 -5.67 7.66 12.32
CA LEU A 246 -4.57 8.60 12.60
C LEU A 246 -3.17 7.94 12.51
N GLN A 247 -3.09 6.65 12.83
CA GLN A 247 -1.84 5.88 12.72
C GLN A 247 -1.52 5.46 11.27
N ILE A 248 -2.56 5.20 10.46
CA ILE A 248 -2.45 4.99 9.00
C ILE A 248 -2.02 6.28 8.31
N GLU A 249 -2.52 7.44 8.74
CA GLU A 249 -2.13 8.75 8.22
C GLU A 249 -0.65 9.07 8.54
N ALA A 250 -0.22 8.85 9.78
CA ALA A 250 1.19 9.01 10.17
C ALA A 250 2.13 8.03 9.43
N LEU A 251 1.64 6.85 9.06
CA LEU A 251 2.37 5.93 8.19
C LEU A 251 2.22 6.25 6.72
N SER A 252 1.13 6.85 6.28
CA SER A 252 1.00 7.42 4.93
C SER A 252 2.05 8.50 4.75
N GLU A 253 2.25 9.41 5.70
CA GLU A 253 3.36 10.38 5.69
C GLU A 253 4.74 9.71 5.60
N ARG A 254 4.99 8.62 6.35
CA ARG A 254 6.26 7.89 6.33
C ARG A 254 6.47 7.03 5.07
N ILE A 255 5.41 6.41 4.57
CA ILE A 255 5.36 5.61 3.33
C ILE A 255 5.38 6.53 2.10
N ASN A 256 4.90 7.78 2.23
CA ASN A 256 5.04 8.80 1.20
C ASN A 256 6.49 9.23 1.03
N ASN A 257 7.40 8.99 1.99
CA ASN A 257 8.84 9.12 1.76
C ASN A 257 9.42 8.05 0.81
N MET A 258 8.65 7.01 0.43
CA MET A 258 8.97 6.13 -0.70
C MET A 258 8.66 6.76 -2.08
N THR A 259 8.23 8.03 -2.11
CA THR A 259 8.09 8.87 -3.30
C THR A 259 8.58 10.27 -2.93
N VAL A 260 9.80 10.64 -3.33
CA VAL A 260 10.53 11.87 -2.95
C VAL A 260 9.64 13.08 -2.52
N SER A 261 9.77 13.45 -1.24
CA SER A 261 9.75 14.78 -0.55
C SER A 261 9.49 16.06 -1.41
N ASN A 262 8.82 17.15 -0.99
CA ASN A 262 8.45 17.66 0.33
C ASN A 262 7.42 18.83 0.25
N SER A 263 6.73 19.07 1.37
CA SER A 263 6.18 20.33 1.92
C SER A 263 5.76 21.50 1.00
N THR A 264 4.45 21.61 0.68
CA THR A 264 3.79 22.94 0.54
C THR A 264 2.26 22.89 0.70
N LEU A 265 1.63 21.74 0.49
CA LEU A 265 0.16 21.64 0.40
C LEU A 265 -0.59 21.43 1.73
N TRP A 266 0.09 21.14 2.84
CA TRP A 266 -0.56 20.94 4.15
C TRP A 266 -1.09 22.26 4.76
N ASN A 267 -0.43 23.39 4.49
CA ASN A 267 -0.82 24.69 5.05
C ASN A 267 -2.12 25.24 4.43
N PHE A 268 -2.53 24.75 3.26
CA PHE A 268 -3.75 25.18 2.59
C PHE A 268 -5.03 24.57 3.22
N TYR A 269 -4.93 23.40 3.83
CA TYR A 269 -6.10 22.64 4.31
C TYR A 269 -6.37 22.75 5.82
N THR A 270 -5.41 23.22 6.63
CA THR A 270 -5.61 23.36 8.09
C THR A 270 -6.06 24.75 8.53
N GLY A 271 -6.33 25.69 7.62
CA GLY A 271 -6.82 27.03 7.96
C GLY A 271 -5.91 27.83 8.90
N LYS A 272 -4.64 27.44 9.04
CA LYS A 272 -3.65 28.24 9.76
C LYS A 272 -3.15 29.31 8.81
N ASN A 273 -3.90 30.39 8.77
CA ASN A 273 -3.40 31.66 8.28
C ASN A 273 -2.12 31.98 9.07
N PRO A 274 -0.94 32.16 8.44
CA PRO A 274 0.11 32.92 9.08
C PRO A 274 -0.37 34.38 9.11
N SER A 275 -1.22 34.69 10.09
CA SER A 275 -1.68 36.03 10.36
C SER A 275 -0.47 36.91 10.63
N ARG A 276 -0.26 37.89 9.73
CA ARG A 276 0.24 39.23 10.02
C ARG A 276 1.44 39.29 10.98
N HIS A 277 2.65 39.23 10.43
CA HIS A 277 3.67 40.13 10.95
C HIS A 277 3.46 41.51 10.31
N LYS A 278 3.21 42.49 11.19
CA LYS A 278 3.22 43.91 10.90
C LYS A 278 4.56 44.29 10.27
N GLU A 279 4.55 44.80 9.05
CA GLU A 279 5.57 45.76 8.63
C GLU A 279 5.16 47.12 9.21
N GLY A 280 5.76 47.46 10.35
CA GLY A 280 5.88 48.83 10.78
C GLY A 280 7.14 49.42 10.18
N GLY A 281 6.98 50.48 9.38
CA GLY A 281 7.85 51.66 9.33
C GLY A 281 9.27 51.49 8.79
N GLY A 282 9.51 52.07 7.62
CA GLY A 282 10.85 52.35 7.10
C GLY A 282 10.85 53.05 5.73
N GLY A 283 10.04 54.10 5.58
CA GLY A 283 10.16 55.06 4.49
C GLY A 283 10.94 56.27 4.98
N SER A 284 11.95 56.65 4.17
CA SER A 284 12.72 57.91 4.09
C SER A 284 12.68 58.92 5.23
#